data_AF-A0A1J3GZB6-F1
#
_entry.id   AF-A0A1J3GZB6-F1
#
_cell.length_a   1.000
_cell.length_b   1.000
_cell.length_c   1.000
_cell.angle_alpha   90.00
_cell.angle_beta   90.00
_cell.angle_gamma   90.00
#
_symmetry.space_group_name_H-M   'P 1'
#
loop_
_entity.id
_entity.type
_entity.pdbx_description
1 polymer ?
#
loop_
_entity_poly.entity_id
_entity_poly.type
_entity_poly.pdbx_seq_one_letter_code
_entity_poly.pdbx_strand_id
1 'polypeptide(L)'
;VVFQNGETVLAHVIMHCTGYKYHFPFLDTNGEVIVDDKCVGPLYKHVFPPALAPSLSFVGIPSKVIPFPMFELQSKWIAGVLSGRIMLPWKEDMLMEIKTLYATLEGEGIPKRYTHSLGIDNFEYNDWLASQYGCSGTEEWRKDMFL
;
A
#
# COMPACT_ATOMS: atom_id res chain seq x y z
N VAL A 1 33.13 -5.10 14.72
CA VAL A 1 31.91 -4.27 14.62
C VAL A 1 31.91 -3.32 15.79
N VAL A 2 31.80 -2.02 15.53
CA VAL A 2 31.69 -0.98 16.58
C VAL A 2 30.27 -0.42 16.50
N PHE A 3 29.54 -0.47 17.60
CA PHE A 3 28.16 0.02 17.70
C PHE A 3 28.14 1.50 18.11
N GLN A 4 26.99 2.18 17.92
CA GLN A 4 26.84 3.61 18.26
C GLN A 4 27.02 3.90 19.75
N ASN A 5 26.77 2.92 20.62
CA ASN A 5 27.01 3.00 22.05
C ASN A 5 28.50 2.82 22.43
N GLY A 6 29.39 2.63 21.45
CA GLY A 6 30.83 2.42 21.65
C GLY A 6 31.24 0.97 21.89
N GLU A 7 30.29 0.04 22.07
CA GLU A 7 30.61 -1.38 22.26
C GLU A 7 31.25 -1.97 21.00
N THR A 8 32.15 -2.92 21.21
CA THR A 8 32.90 -3.56 20.13
C THR A 8 32.79 -5.07 20.22
N VAL A 9 32.44 -5.71 19.11
CA VAL A 9 32.32 -7.17 18.98
C VAL A 9 33.08 -7.66 17.75
N LEU A 10 33.76 -8.79 17.88
CA LEU A 10 34.33 -9.51 16.73
C LEU A 10 33.22 -10.28 16.01
N ALA A 11 33.01 -10.01 14.72
CA ALA A 11 32.01 -10.69 13.90
C ALA A 11 32.65 -11.25 12.63
N HIS A 12 32.29 -12.48 12.28
CA HIS A 12 32.74 -13.15 11.06
C HIS A 12 31.80 -12.92 9.88
N VAL A 13 30.52 -12.63 10.15
CA VAL A 13 29.47 -12.48 9.14
C VAL A 13 28.63 -11.25 9.45
N ILE A 14 28.27 -10.50 8.41
CA ILE A 14 27.29 -9.41 8.46
C ILE A 14 26.14 -9.81 7.53
N MET A 15 24.92 -9.87 8.07
CA MET A 15 23.71 -10.21 7.31
C MET A 15 22.78 -8.99 7.26
N HIS A 16 22.43 -8.57 6.04
CA HIS A 16 21.54 -7.44 5.83
C HIS A 16 20.07 -7.87 5.90
N CYS A 17 19.42 -7.61 7.03
CA CYS A 17 17.98 -7.81 7.22
C CYS A 17 17.18 -6.50 7.05
N THR A 18 17.55 -5.67 6.05
CA THR A 18 17.05 -4.29 5.86
C THR A 18 15.79 -4.19 4.97
N GLY A 19 15.17 -5.33 4.69
CA GLY A 19 13.94 -5.45 3.89
C GLY A 19 14.19 -5.35 2.38
N TYR A 20 13.15 -4.99 1.64
CA TYR A 20 13.11 -5.03 0.18
C TYR A 20 12.71 -3.68 -0.43
N LYS A 21 12.79 -3.58 -1.76
CA LYS A 21 12.30 -2.46 -2.57
C LYS A 21 11.28 -3.02 -3.58
N TYR A 22 10.25 -2.23 -3.91
CA TYR A 22 9.41 -2.53 -5.06
C TYR A 22 10.25 -2.48 -6.34
N HIS A 23 10.01 -3.40 -7.26
CA HIS A 23 10.74 -3.47 -8.52
C HIS A 23 9.88 -4.18 -9.57
N PHE A 24 9.54 -3.44 -10.63
CA PHE A 24 8.70 -3.94 -11.74
C PHE A 24 9.43 -3.74 -13.07
N PRO A 25 10.50 -4.52 -13.35
CA PRO A 25 11.35 -4.30 -14.53
C PRO A 25 10.62 -4.55 -15.86
N PHE A 26 9.48 -5.23 -15.81
CA PHE A 26 8.64 -5.55 -16.96
C PHE A 26 7.60 -4.47 -17.28
N LEU A 27 7.41 -3.48 -16.39
CA LEU A 27 6.28 -2.55 -16.47
C LEU A 27 6.76 -1.17 -16.96
N ASP A 28 6.55 -0.91 -18.25
CA ASP A 28 6.73 0.42 -18.83
C ASP A 28 5.37 1.16 -18.86
N THR A 29 5.31 2.28 -18.15
CA THR A 29 4.10 3.12 -18.04
C THR A 29 4.31 4.51 -18.63
N ASN A 30 5.40 4.75 -19.36
CA ASN A 30 5.80 6.09 -19.80
C ASN A 30 5.85 7.13 -18.66
N GLY A 31 6.16 6.69 -17.43
CA GLY A 31 6.27 7.55 -16.25
C GLY A 31 4.97 7.77 -15.47
N GLU A 32 3.85 7.17 -15.87
CA GLU A 32 2.57 7.26 -15.13
C GLU A 32 2.61 6.50 -13.80
N VAL A 33 3.52 5.53 -13.64
CA VAL A 33 3.84 4.85 -12.37
C VAL A 33 5.34 4.92 -12.13
N ILE A 34 5.71 5.47 -10.97
CA ILE A 34 7.09 5.65 -10.53
C ILE A 34 7.30 4.87 -9.23
N VAL A 35 8.42 4.15 -9.15
CA VAL A 35 8.90 3.59 -7.90
C VAL A 35 10.06 4.45 -7.39
N ASP A 36 9.85 5.12 -6.27
CA ASP A 36 10.85 5.99 -5.64
C ASP A 36 10.79 5.89 -4.11
N ASP A 37 11.96 5.78 -3.46
CA ASP A 37 12.11 5.54 -2.02
C ASP A 37 11.08 4.56 -1.42
N LYS A 38 11.00 3.32 -1.95
CA LYS A 38 10.02 2.29 -1.52
C LYS A 38 8.54 2.72 -1.61
N CYS A 39 8.22 3.72 -2.41
CA CYS A 39 6.85 4.13 -2.71
C CYS A 39 6.56 3.88 -4.19
N VAL A 40 5.41 3.26 -4.47
CA VAL A 40 4.87 3.05 -5.82
C VAL A 40 3.74 4.03 -6.00
N GLY A 41 3.84 4.93 -6.97
CA GLY A 41 2.85 5.99 -7.09
C GLY A 41 2.83 6.71 -8.42
N PRO A 42 1.82 7.56 -8.64
CA PRO A 42 0.65 7.76 -7.76
C PRO A 42 -0.34 6.59 -7.82
N LEU A 43 -0.85 6.14 -6.66
CA LEU A 43 -1.83 5.04 -6.57
C LEU A 43 -3.04 5.41 -5.72
N TYR A 44 -4.22 5.42 -6.31
CA TYR A 44 -5.49 5.56 -5.62
C TYR A 44 -5.76 4.32 -4.78
N LYS A 45 -5.96 4.52 -3.47
CA LYS A 45 -6.17 3.45 -2.47
C LYS A 45 -5.12 2.33 -2.56
N HIS A 46 -3.88 2.69 -2.91
CA HIS A 46 -2.75 1.76 -3.12
C HIS A 46 -2.95 0.70 -4.23
N VAL A 47 -3.93 0.88 -5.12
CA VAL A 47 -4.30 -0.11 -6.15
C VAL A 47 -4.23 0.49 -7.55
N PHE A 48 -4.88 1.63 -7.79
CA PHE A 48 -5.10 2.13 -9.16
C PHE A 48 -4.22 3.35 -9.48
N PRO A 49 -3.34 3.29 -10.48
CA PRO A 49 -2.75 4.51 -11.05
C PRO A 49 -3.81 5.33 -11.80
N PRO A 50 -4.13 6.57 -11.39
CA PRO A 50 -5.28 7.30 -11.92
C PRO A 50 -5.28 7.51 -13.44
N ALA A 51 -4.12 7.62 -14.07
CA ALA A 51 -3.99 7.80 -15.52
C ALA A 51 -4.22 6.51 -16.33
N LEU A 52 -4.06 5.34 -15.70
CA LEU A 52 -4.14 4.03 -16.35
C LEU A 52 -5.28 3.17 -15.76
N ALA A 53 -6.12 3.74 -14.90
CA ALA A 53 -7.25 3.03 -14.32
C ALA A 53 -8.41 2.95 -15.34
N PRO A 54 -9.16 1.83 -15.39
CA PRO A 54 -8.95 0.60 -14.61
C PRO A 54 -8.08 -0.46 -15.30
N SER A 55 -7.45 -0.15 -16.45
CA SER A 55 -6.71 -1.14 -17.26
C SER A 55 -5.41 -1.62 -16.61
N LEU A 56 -4.83 -0.84 -15.69
CA LEU A 56 -3.74 -1.24 -14.81
C LEU A 56 -4.16 -1.11 -13.35
N SER A 57 -3.85 -2.12 -12.55
CA SER A 57 -4.04 -2.14 -11.10
C SER A 57 -2.98 -3.01 -10.42
N PHE A 58 -2.77 -2.77 -9.13
CA PHE A 58 -1.83 -3.53 -8.31
C PHE A 58 -2.54 -4.19 -7.14
N VAL A 59 -2.17 -5.44 -6.85
CA VAL A 59 -2.61 -6.17 -5.66
C VAL A 59 -1.40 -6.35 -4.74
N GLY A 60 -1.60 -6.06 -3.46
CA GLY A 60 -0.62 -6.34 -2.41
C GLY A 60 0.52 -5.34 -2.29
N ILE A 61 0.32 -4.09 -2.71
CA ILE A 61 1.27 -3.01 -2.45
C ILE A 61 1.40 -2.73 -0.93
N PRO A 62 0.32 -2.64 -0.13
CA PRO A 62 0.46 -2.32 1.29
C PRO A 62 1.32 -3.31 2.09
N SER A 63 2.03 -2.78 3.09
CA SER A 63 2.89 -3.51 4.01
C SER A 63 2.44 -3.33 5.46
N LYS A 64 2.91 -4.19 6.37
CA LYS A 64 2.44 -4.26 7.77
C LYS A 64 0.93 -4.54 7.86
N VAL A 65 0.47 -5.53 7.11
CA VAL A 65 -0.94 -5.89 6.95
C VAL A 65 -1.16 -7.39 7.17
N ILE A 66 -2.42 -7.83 7.24
CA ILE A 66 -2.79 -9.25 7.10
C ILE A 66 -2.99 -9.54 5.60
N PRO A 67 -2.05 -10.21 4.90
CA PRO A 67 -1.98 -10.12 3.45
C PRO A 67 -3.16 -10.78 2.73
N PHE A 68 -3.54 -12.01 3.10
CA PHE A 68 -4.52 -12.77 2.32
C PHE A 68 -5.92 -12.13 2.29
N PRO A 69 -6.51 -11.68 3.42
CA PRO A 69 -7.79 -10.98 3.40
C PRO A 69 -7.72 -9.68 2.60
N MET A 70 -6.64 -8.91 2.74
CA MET A 70 -6.47 -7.68 1.99
C MET A 70 -6.35 -7.94 0.48
N PHE A 71 -5.58 -8.95 0.06
CA PHE A 71 -5.44 -9.32 -1.34
C PHE A 71 -6.77 -9.78 -1.93
N GLU A 72 -7.54 -10.54 -1.17
CA GLU A 72 -8.89 -10.96 -1.58
C GLU A 72 -9.80 -9.75 -1.81
N LEU A 73 -9.84 -8.81 -0.86
CA LEU A 73 -10.67 -7.61 -0.95
C LEU A 73 -10.24 -6.68 -2.10
N GLN A 74 -8.94 -6.45 -2.28
CA GLN A 74 -8.41 -5.69 -3.43
C GLN A 74 -8.79 -6.36 -4.75
N SER A 75 -8.60 -7.69 -4.85
CA SER A 75 -8.90 -8.44 -6.08
C SER A 75 -10.38 -8.44 -6.40
N LYS A 76 -11.24 -8.59 -5.37
CA LYS A 76 -12.69 -8.42 -5.51
C LYS A 76 -12.96 -7.04 -6.07
N TRP A 77 -12.49 -5.97 -5.42
CA TRP A 77 -12.67 -4.57 -5.83
C TRP A 77 -12.29 -4.31 -7.28
N ILE A 78 -11.10 -4.76 -7.69
CA ILE A 78 -10.63 -4.66 -9.07
C ILE A 78 -11.61 -5.34 -10.04
N ALA A 79 -12.06 -6.56 -9.73
CA ALA A 79 -13.02 -7.27 -10.57
C ALA A 79 -14.39 -6.57 -10.66
N GLY A 80 -14.86 -5.92 -9.58
CA GLY A 80 -16.09 -5.12 -9.62
C GLY A 80 -15.96 -3.90 -10.52
N VAL A 81 -14.81 -3.22 -10.46
CA VAL A 81 -14.49 -2.10 -11.34
C VAL A 81 -14.43 -2.54 -12.80
N LEU A 82 -13.67 -3.60 -13.10
CA LEU A 82 -13.52 -4.11 -14.46
C LEU A 82 -14.82 -4.62 -15.08
N SER A 83 -15.74 -5.14 -14.25
CA SER A 83 -17.07 -5.59 -14.70
C SER A 83 -18.11 -4.46 -14.79
N GLY A 84 -17.76 -3.22 -14.43
CA GLY A 84 -18.65 -2.07 -14.41
C GLY A 84 -19.69 -2.08 -13.28
N ARG A 85 -19.59 -3.02 -12.31
CA ARG A 85 -20.46 -3.05 -11.13
C ARG A 85 -20.11 -1.97 -10.12
N ILE A 86 -18.85 -1.54 -10.10
CA ILE A 86 -18.33 -0.48 -9.23
C ILE A 86 -17.73 0.58 -10.13
N MET A 87 -18.12 1.83 -9.91
CA MET A 87 -17.55 2.96 -10.61
C MET A 87 -16.39 3.52 -9.80
N LEU A 88 -15.24 3.74 -10.45
CA LEU A 88 -14.19 4.56 -9.87
C LEU A 88 -14.60 6.04 -9.90
N PRO A 89 -14.11 6.86 -8.95
CA PRO A 89 -14.20 8.31 -9.04
C PRO A 89 -13.52 8.85 -10.31
N TRP A 90 -13.75 10.13 -10.60
CA TRP A 90 -13.02 10.80 -11.68
C TRP A 90 -11.52 10.84 -11.39
N LYS A 91 -10.71 10.93 -12.44
CA LYS A 91 -9.25 10.95 -12.35
C LYS A 91 -8.77 12.06 -11.41
N GLU A 92 -9.41 13.22 -11.48
CA GLU A 92 -9.10 14.41 -10.68
C GLU A 92 -9.36 14.17 -9.19
N ASP A 93 -10.45 13.48 -8.86
CA ASP A 93 -10.81 13.14 -7.48
C ASP A 93 -9.82 12.12 -6.90
N MET A 94 -9.47 11.10 -7.69
CA MET A 94 -8.45 10.12 -7.29
C MET A 94 -7.09 10.80 -7.03
N LEU A 95 -6.69 11.73 -7.88
CA LEU A 95 -5.45 12.51 -7.71
C LEU A 95 -5.52 13.44 -6.50
N MET A 96 -6.69 14.02 -6.21
CA MET A 96 -6.90 14.86 -5.04
C MET A 96 -6.72 14.06 -3.75
N GLU A 97 -7.35 12.88 -3.64
CA GLU A 97 -7.18 12.02 -2.48
C GLU A 97 -5.72 11.59 -2.26
N ILE A 98 -5.00 11.25 -3.34
CA ILE A 98 -3.57 10.89 -3.26
C ILE A 98 -2.74 12.07 -2.76
N LYS A 99 -2.99 13.29 -3.27
CA LYS A 99 -2.30 14.50 -2.81
C LYS A 99 -2.58 14.78 -1.33
N THR A 100 -3.83 14.63 -0.90
CA THR A 100 -4.21 14.78 0.52
C THR A 100 -3.46 13.76 1.39
N LEU A 101 -3.41 12.49 0.99
CA LEU A 101 -2.63 11.47 1.70
C LEU A 101 -1.15 11.88 1.83
N TYR A 102 -0.52 12.31 0.75
CA TYR A 102 0.88 12.72 0.78
C TYR A 102 1.11 13.93 1.69
N ALA A 103 0.22 14.92 1.65
CA ALA A 103 0.29 16.09 2.51
C ALA A 103 0.10 15.73 4.00
N THR A 104 -0.81 14.80 4.32
CA THR A 104 -0.99 14.30 5.69
C THR A 104 0.28 13.62 6.20
N LEU A 105 0.84 12.68 5.42
CA LEU A 105 2.07 11.97 5.80
C LEU A 105 3.24 12.94 5.99
N GLU A 106 3.39 13.93 5.11
CA GLU A 106 4.40 14.97 5.23
C GLU A 106 4.20 15.82 6.49
N GLY A 107 2.97 16.24 6.77
CA GLY A 107 2.61 17.01 7.97
C GLY A 107 2.86 16.25 9.28
N GLU A 108 2.77 14.91 9.25
CA GLU A 108 3.09 14.03 10.37
C GLU A 108 4.59 13.66 10.43
N GLY A 109 5.39 14.14 9.48
CA GLY A 109 6.82 13.84 9.40
C GLY A 109 7.10 12.38 9.01
N ILE A 110 6.14 11.67 8.42
CA ILE A 110 6.26 10.28 8.00
C ILE A 110 7.02 10.22 6.66
N PRO A 111 8.20 9.56 6.60
CA PRO A 111 8.96 9.44 5.35
C PRO A 111 8.21 8.72 4.23
N LYS A 112 8.44 9.14 2.98
CA LYS A 112 7.85 8.57 1.75
C LYS A 112 7.89 7.04 1.67
N ARG A 113 8.97 6.41 2.13
CA ARG A 113 9.08 4.93 2.21
C ARG A 113 8.01 4.21 3.04
N TYR A 114 7.23 4.94 3.82
CA TYR A 114 6.12 4.41 4.62
C TYR A 114 4.74 4.75 4.04
N THR A 115 4.64 5.34 2.85
CA THR A 115 3.36 5.63 2.17
C THR A 115 2.42 4.43 2.08
N HIS A 116 2.96 3.21 1.99
CA HIS A 116 2.19 1.97 1.91
C HIS A 116 2.21 1.16 3.20
N SER A 117 2.71 1.70 4.31
CA SER A 117 2.74 1.00 5.60
C SER A 117 1.46 1.29 6.36
N LEU A 118 0.49 0.37 6.31
CA LEU A 118 -0.83 0.59 6.91
C LEU A 118 -0.88 0.25 8.40
N GLY A 119 -0.12 -0.74 8.88
CA GLY A 119 -0.12 -1.10 10.30
C GLY A 119 -1.53 -1.40 10.82
N ILE A 120 -1.97 -0.67 11.83
CA ILE A 120 -3.32 -0.84 12.41
C ILE A 120 -4.43 -0.34 11.47
N ASP A 121 -4.14 0.66 10.64
CA ASP A 121 -5.08 1.25 9.68
C ASP A 121 -5.42 0.29 8.53
N ASN A 122 -4.76 -0.88 8.45
CA ASN A 122 -5.15 -1.92 7.51
C ASN A 122 -6.60 -2.39 7.73
N PHE A 123 -7.12 -2.32 8.95
CA PHE A 123 -8.49 -2.72 9.23
C PHE A 123 -9.49 -1.72 8.63
N GLU A 124 -9.26 -0.42 8.82
CA GLU A 124 -10.08 0.62 8.19
C GLU A 124 -10.01 0.52 6.66
N TYR A 125 -8.81 0.27 6.11
CA TYR A 125 -8.62 0.05 4.68
C TYR A 125 -9.41 -1.16 4.15
N ASN A 126 -9.34 -2.30 4.85
CA ASN A 126 -10.07 -3.51 4.49
C ASN A 126 -11.60 -3.32 4.62
N ASP A 127 -12.05 -2.61 5.66
CA ASP A 127 -13.46 -2.31 5.89
C ASP A 127 -13.99 -1.38 4.78
N TRP A 128 -13.19 -0.41 4.36
CA TRP A 128 -13.50 0.43 3.21
C TRP A 128 -13.63 -0.40 1.93
N LEU A 129 -12.69 -1.31 1.64
CA LEU A 129 -12.78 -2.21 0.49
C LEU A 129 -14.02 -3.12 0.55
N ALA A 130 -14.33 -3.68 1.72
CA ALA A 130 -15.49 -4.53 1.93
C ALA A 130 -16.81 -3.77 1.71
N SER A 131 -16.87 -2.51 2.13
CA SER A 131 -18.03 -1.64 1.95
C SER A 131 -18.37 -1.40 0.47
N GLN A 132 -17.38 -1.47 -0.44
CA GLN A 132 -17.62 -1.33 -1.89
C GLN A 132 -18.52 -2.45 -2.45
N TYR A 133 -18.65 -3.55 -1.71
CA TYR A 133 -19.50 -4.72 -2.04
C TYR A 133 -20.68 -4.91 -1.09
N GLY A 134 -20.87 -4.00 -0.12
CA GLY A 134 -21.82 -4.23 0.97
C GLY A 134 -21.50 -5.46 1.82
N CYS A 135 -20.24 -5.90 1.85
CA CYS A 135 -19.79 -6.96 2.73
C CYS A 135 -19.54 -6.44 4.15
N SER A 136 -19.61 -7.34 5.13
CA SER A 136 -19.13 -7.04 6.48
C SER A 136 -17.62 -6.75 6.44
N GLY A 137 -17.19 -5.78 7.24
CA GLY A 137 -15.78 -5.50 7.48
C GLY A 137 -15.06 -6.64 8.21
N THR A 138 -13.83 -6.35 8.60
CA THR A 138 -12.93 -7.22 9.35
C THR A 138 -13.57 -7.60 10.68
N GLU A 139 -13.59 -8.90 11.00
CA GLU A 139 -14.18 -9.42 12.22
C GLU A 139 -13.41 -8.95 13.46
N GLU A 140 -14.12 -8.64 14.55
CA GLU A 140 -13.48 -8.07 15.74
C GLU A 140 -12.44 -8.99 16.38
N TRP A 141 -12.71 -10.30 16.43
CA TRP A 141 -11.75 -11.29 16.92
C TRP A 141 -10.45 -11.31 16.12
N ARG A 142 -10.50 -10.95 14.83
CA ARG A 142 -9.32 -10.90 13.97
C ARG A 142 -8.46 -9.68 14.29
N LYS A 143 -9.10 -8.57 14.70
CA LYS A 143 -8.40 -7.37 15.19
C LYS A 143 -7.72 -7.67 16.52
N ASP A 144 -8.42 -8.33 17.44
CA ASP A 144 -7.87 -8.73 18.74
C ASP A 144 -6.67 -9.69 18.60
N MET A 145 -6.66 -10.57 17.59
CA MET A 145 -5.53 -11.47 17.33
C MET A 145 -4.30 -10.78 16.72
N PHE A 146 -4.46 -9.59 16.14
CA PHE A 146 -3.37 -8.86 15.49
C PHE A 146 -2.66 -7.89 16.43
N LEU A 147 -3.39 -7.38 17.43
CA LEU A 147 -2.89 -6.48 18.47
C LEU A 147 -2.09 -7.22 19.55
#